data_AF-A0A1G1H999-F1
#
_entry.id   AF-A0A1G1H999-F1
#
_cell.length_a   1.000
_cell.length_b   1.000
_cell.length_c   1.000
_cell.angle_alpha   90.00
_cell.angle_beta   90.00
_cell.angle_gamma   90.00
#
_symmetry.space_group_name_H-M   'P 1'
#
loop_
_entity.id
_entity.type
_entity.pdbx_description
1 polymer ?
#
loop_
_entity_poly.entity_id
_entity_poly.type
_entity_poly.pdbx_seq_one_letter_code
_entity_poly.pdbx_strand_id
1 'polypeptide(L)' 'MVASSSRLKPGETGNIVATIDIKGRIGYITKTVKVFTNDPKKPTVNLVLKALIKVTPTSP' A
#
# COMPACT_ATOMS: atom_id res chain seq x y z
N MET A 1 -2.30 -7.20 1.65
CA MET A 1 -1.11 -6.77 0.89
C MET A 1 -0.44 -8.03 0.37
N VAL A 2 -0.10 -8.06 -0.91
CA VAL A 2 0.58 -9.18 -1.54
C VAL A 2 1.75 -8.63 -2.35
N ALA A 3 2.95 -9.15 -2.12
CA ALA A 3 4.10 -8.89 -2.98
C ALA A 3 4.16 -9.97 -4.06
N SER A 4 4.53 -9.61 -5.29
CA SER A 4 4.66 -10.57 -6.40
C SER A 4 5.75 -11.62 -6.17
N SER A 5 6.75 -11.31 -5.35
CA SER A 5 7.80 -12.22 -4.86
C SER A 5 8.43 -11.64 -3.59
N SER A 6 8.99 -12.49 -2.73
CA SER A 6 9.80 -12.10 -1.56
C SER A 6 11.31 -12.04 -1.84
N ARG A 7 11.74 -12.42 -3.05
CA ARG A 7 13.13 -12.35 -3.52
C ARG A 7 13.19 -11.79 -4.93
N LEU A 8 14.15 -10.92 -5.18
CA LEU A 8 14.42 -10.31 -6.48
C LEU A 8 15.89 -10.56 -6.84
N LYS A 9 16.18 -10.89 -8.09
CA LYS A 9 17.54 -10.94 -8.63
C LYS A 9 18.11 -9.51 -8.76
N PRO A 10 19.45 -9.34 -8.85
CA PRO A 10 20.03 -8.05 -9.14
C PRO A 10 19.43 -7.44 -10.43
N GLY A 11 18.93 -6.21 -10.32
CA GLY A 11 18.28 -5.49 -11.43
C GLY A 11 16.82 -5.87 -11.70
N GLU A 12 16.25 -6.85 -10.99
CA GLU A 12 14.85 -7.25 -11.14
C GLU A 12 13.90 -6.30 -10.41
N THR A 13 12.72 -6.07 -11.01
CA THR A 13 11.63 -5.29 -10.43
C THR A 13 10.49 -6.19 -9.98
N GLY A 14 9.92 -5.90 -8.81
CA GLY A 14 8.74 -6.56 -8.29
C GLY A 14 7.58 -5.59 -8.03
N ASN A 15 6.37 -6.12 -7.90
CA ASN A 15 5.16 -5.34 -7.62
C ASN A 15 4.65 -5.60 -6.20
N ILE A 16 4.24 -4.54 -5.50
CA ILE A 16 3.54 -4.61 -4.21
C ILE A 16 2.10 -4.15 -4.43
N VAL A 17 1.15 -5.04 -4.18
CA VAL A 17 -0.28 -4.75 -4.29
C VAL A 17 -0.87 -4.58 -2.89
N ALA A 18 -1.45 -3.40 -2.64
CA ALA A 18 -2.13 -3.06 -1.40
C ALA A 18 -3.60 -2.74 -1.68
N THR A 19 -4.50 -3.44 -1.00
CA THR A 19 -5.94 -3.22 -1.06
C THR A 19 -6.42 -2.65 0.27
N ILE A 20 -7.23 -1.61 0.21
CA ILE A 20 -7.87 -1.01 1.38
C ILE A 20 -9.37 -1.23 1.26
N ASP A 21 -9.97 -1.92 2.23
CA ASP A 21 -11.43 -1.91 2.39
C ASP A 21 -11.86 -0.56 2.94
N ILE A 22 -12.69 0.14 2.17
CA ILE A 22 -13.20 1.47 2.50
C ILE A 22 -14.65 1.44 2.98
N LYS A 23 -15.27 0.26 3.12
CA LYS A 23 -16.66 0.12 3.59
C LYS A 23 -16.84 0.79 4.95
N GLY A 24 -17.85 1.64 5.05
CA GLY A 24 -18.18 2.38 6.28
C GLY A 24 -17.17 3.49 6.64
N ARG A 25 -16.22 3.83 5.78
CA ARG A 25 -15.26 4.92 5.99
C ARG A 25 -15.60 6.11 5.10
N ILE A 26 -15.49 7.31 5.67
CA ILE A 26 -15.72 8.59 4.97
C ILE A 26 -14.61 9.55 5.40
N GLY A 27 -14.19 10.45 4.50
CA GLY A 27 -13.15 11.43 4.78
C GLY A 27 -11.73 10.94 4.47
N TYR A 28 -10.74 11.60 5.04
CA TYR A 28 -9.34 11.32 4.76
C TYR A 28 -8.86 10.04 5.46
N ILE A 29 -8.26 9.14 4.70
CA ILE A 29 -7.55 7.98 5.21
C ILE A 29 -6.07 8.08 4.87
N THR A 30 -5.22 7.78 5.85
CA THR A 30 -3.78 7.58 5.67
C THR A 30 -3.40 6.24 6.26
N LYS A 31 -2.74 5.39 5.46
CA LYS A 31 -2.24 4.07 5.88
C LYS A 31 -0.81 3.91 5.41
N THR A 32 0.01 3.27 6.22
CA THR A 32 1.42 3.03 5.90
C THR A 32 1.64 1.54 5.69
N VAL A 33 2.24 1.19 4.57
CA VAL A 33 2.79 -0.12 4.28
C VAL A 33 4.29 -0.07 4.59
N LYS A 34 4.72 -0.84 5.59
CA LYS A 34 6.13 -0.98 5.94
C LYS A 34 6.71 -2.19 5.22
N VAL A 35 7.75 -1.97 4.43
CA VAL A 35 8.45 -3.00 3.67
C VAL A 35 9.82 -3.22 4.31
N PHE A 36 10.08 -4.45 4.74
CA PHE A 36 11.39 -4.86 5.25
C PHE A 36 12.19 -5.45 4.08
N THR A 37 13.46 -5.05 3.97
CA THR A 37 14.34 -5.48 2.89
C THR A 37 15.67 -5.97 3.45
N ASN A 38 16.44 -6.65 2.62
CA ASN A 38 17.83 -7.01 2.89
C ASN A 38 18.83 -5.98 2.34
N ASP A 39 18.40 -4.79 1.92
CA ASP A 39 19.31 -3.70 1.55
C ASP A 39 19.95 -3.13 2.83
N PRO A 40 21.28 -3.23 3.00
CA PRO A 40 21.95 -2.76 4.22
C PRO A 40 21.84 -1.24 4.41
N LYS A 41 21.59 -0.47 3.35
CA LYS A 41 21.42 0.98 3.42
C LYS A 41 19.96 1.38 3.66
N LYS A 42 19.00 0.54 3.24
CA LYS A 42 17.56 0.79 3.36
C LYS A 42 16.80 -0.45 3.82
N PRO A 43 17.05 -0.93 5.06
CA PRO A 43 16.44 -2.16 5.59
C PRO A 43 14.92 -2.01 5.81
N THR A 44 14.41 -0.77 5.81
CA THR A 44 12.98 -0.49 5.90
C THR A 44 12.59 0.63 4.96
N VAL A 45 11.52 0.42 4.20
CA VAL A 45 10.89 1.42 3.33
C VAL A 45 9.43 1.60 3.75
N ASN A 46 9.02 2.84 3.96
CA ASN A 46 7.63 3.18 4.29
C ASN A 46 6.92 3.71 3.04
N LEU A 47 5.88 3.01 2.59
CA LEU A 47 5.00 3.44 1.51
C LEU A 47 3.71 3.98 2.13
N VAL A 48 3.36 5.22 1.82
CA VAL A 48 2.19 5.89 2.41
C VAL A 48 1.04 5.95 1.40
N LEU A 49 -0.07 5.33 1.76
CA LEU A 49 -1.33 5.34 1.03
C LEU A 49 -2.21 6.45 1.61
N LYS A 50 -2.60 7.41 0.79
CA LYS A 50 -3.55 8.48 1.15
C LYS A 50 -4.75 8.41 0.23
N ALA A 51 -5.96 8.52 0.79
CA ALA A 51 -7.18 8.65 -0.01
C ALA A 51 -8.19 9.55 0.70
N LEU A 52 -9.05 10.20 -0.09
CA LEU A 52 -10.23 10.92 0.37
C LEU A 52 -11.46 10.11 -0.06
N ILE A 53 -12.15 9.52 0.90
CA ILE A 53 -13.35 8.73 0.64
C ILE A 53 -14.55 9.68 0.67
N LYS A 54 -15.20 9.84 -0.47
CA LYS A 54 -16.40 10.64 -0.61
C LYS A 54 -17.62 9.77 -0.31
N VAL A 55 -18.63 10.36 0.32
CA VAL A 55 -19.95 9.74 0.38
C VAL A 55 -20.49 9.73 -1.04
N THR A 56 -20.70 8.56 -1.61
CA THR A 56 -21.52 8.47 -2.83
C THR A 56 -22.96 8.60 -2.35
N PRO A 57 -23.72 9.61 -2.77
CA PRO A 57 -25.16 9.63 -2.52
C PRO A 57 -25.72 8.37 -3.15
N THR A 58 -26.32 7.48 -2.35
CA THR A 58 -27.13 6.40 -2.90
C THR A 58 -28.26 7.08 -3.67
N SER A 59 -28.26 6.92 -5.00
CA SER A 59 -29.35 7.45 -5.83
C SER A 59 -30.68 6.91 -5.28
N PRO A 60 -31.72 7.76 -5.15
CA PRO A 60 -33.02 7.38 -4.56
C PRO A 60 -33.71 6.26 -5.36
#